data_AF-A0A2N5FP86-F1
#
_entry.id   AF-A0A2N5FP86-F1
#
_cell.length_a   1.000
_cell.length_b   1.000
_cell.length_c   1.000
_cell.angle_alpha   90.00
_cell.angle_beta   90.00
_cell.angle_gamma   90.00
#
_symmetry.space_group_name_H-M   'P 1'
#
loop_
_entity.id
_entity.type
_entity.pdbx_description
1 polymer ?
#
loop_
_entity_poly.entity_id
_entity_poly.type
_entity_poly.pdbx_seq_one_letter_code
_entity_poly.pdbx_strand_id
1 'polypeptide(L)' 'MMVEKQQELNNVVLKYGLRSKEALYISQELDIMINQVMKEKALT' A
#
# COMPACT_ATOMS: atom_id res chain seq x y z
N MET A 1 3.36 -10.77 1.18
CA MET A 1 2.08 -10.06 1.35
C MET A 1 2.22 -8.53 1.35
N MET A 2 2.80 -7.85 2.35
CA MET A 2 2.95 -6.36 2.30
C MET A 2 4.09 -5.89 1.38
N VAL A 3 5.24 -6.56 1.42
CA VAL A 3 6.41 -6.23 0.57
C VAL A 3 6.07 -6.35 -0.92
N GLU A 4 5.33 -7.40 -1.30
CA GLU A 4 4.87 -7.60 -2.68
C GLU A 4 3.91 -6.50 -3.13
N LYS A 5 2.99 -6.08 -2.25
CA LYS A 5 2.03 -4.99 -2.52
C LYS A 5 2.73 -3.63 -2.64
N GLN A 6 3.78 -3.40 -1.84
CA GLN A 6 4.64 -2.22 -1.99
C GLN A 6 5.39 -2.23 -3.32
N GLN A 7 5.88 -3.40 -3.75
CA GLN A 7 6.52 -3.54 -5.05
C GLN A 7 5.52 -3.31 -6.20
N GLU A 8 4.28 -3.78 -6.05
CA GLU A 8 3.19 -3.52 -7.00
C GLU A 8 2.93 -2.01 -7.13
N LEU A 9 2.82 -1.29 -6.00
CA LEU A 9 2.67 0.16 -6.01
C LEU A 9 3.83 0.84 -6.74
N ASN A 10 5.08 0.45 -6.45
CA ASN A 10 6.26 1.02 -7.09
C ASN A 10 6.19 0.85 -8.62
N ASN A 11 5.84 -0.35 -9.09
CA ASN A 11 5.72 -0.65 -10.51
C ASN A 11 4.63 0.18 -11.18
N VAL A 12 3.47 0.33 -10.53
CA VAL A 12 2.33 1.10 -11.03
C VAL A 12 2.63 2.58 -11.06
N VAL A 13 3.30 3.12 -10.03
CA VAL A 13 3.74 4.52 -9.98
C VAL A 13 4.75 4.82 -11.09
N LEU A 14 5.71 3.92 -11.32
CA LEU A 14 6.67 4.06 -12.42
C LEU A 14 5.99 4.07 -13.79
N LYS A 15 4.92 3.28 -13.96
CA LYS A 15 4.24 3.11 -15.25
C LYS A 15 3.21 4.19 -15.55
N TYR A 16 2.43 4.60 -14.54
CA TYR A 16 1.23 5.43 -14.72
C TYR A 16 1.25 6.72 -13.88
N GLY A 17 2.24 6.88 -13.00
CA GLY A 17 2.36 8.02 -12.11
C GLY A 17 1.56 7.88 -10.81
N LEU A 18 1.94 8.70 -9.83
CA LEU A 18 1.39 8.71 -8.46
C LEU A 18 -0.11 9.00 -8.39
N ARG A 19 -0.66 9.72 -9.38
CA ARG A 19 -2.08 10.13 -9.42
C ARG A 19 -2.96 9.20 -10.26
N SER A 20 -2.41 8.10 -10.77
CA SER A 20 -3.21 7.08 -11.48
C SER A 20 -4.21 6.44 -10.53
N LYS A 21 -5.35 5.99 -11.06
CA LYS A 21 -6.38 5.32 -10.25
C LYS A 21 -5.82 4.04 -9.62
N GLU A 22 -4.96 3.36 -10.34
CA GLU A 22 -4.27 2.15 -9.93
C GLU A 22 -3.30 2.42 -8.77
N ALA A 23 -2.48 3.48 -8.85
CA ALA A 23 -1.58 3.83 -7.75
C ALA A 23 -2.37 4.21 -6.49
N LEU A 24 -3.46 4.98 -6.65
CA LEU A 24 -4.33 5.37 -5.54
C LEU A 24 -4.98 4.15 -4.90
N TYR A 25 -5.52 3.22 -5.69
CA TYR A 25 -6.13 1.99 -5.18
C TYR A 25 -5.13 1.16 -4.36
N ILE A 26 -3.95 0.89 -4.91
CA ILE A 26 -2.94 0.08 -4.21
C ILE A 26 -2.44 0.79 -2.95
N SER A 27 -2.29 2.12 -2.97
CA SER A 27 -1.91 2.89 -1.78
C SER A 27 -2.95 2.78 -0.65
N GLN A 28 -4.24 2.75 -0.98
CA GLN A 28 -5.31 2.57 0.00
C GLN A 28 -5.28 1.17 0.63
N GLU A 29 -5.04 0.14 -0.17
CA GLU A 29 -4.86 -1.22 0.35
C GLU A 29 -3.67 -1.30 1.32
N LEU A 30 -2.55 -0.67 0.97
CA LEU A 30 -1.37 -0.61 1.83
C LEU A 30 -1.66 0.13 3.14
N ASP A 31 -2.35 1.26 3.10
CA ASP A 31 -2.74 2.02 4.31
C ASP A 31 -3.60 1.18 5.26
N ILE A 32 -4.55 0.40 4.73
CA ILE A 32 -5.37 -0.52 5.55
C ILE A 32 -4.48 -1.53 6.26
N MET A 33 -3.55 -2.15 5.51
CA MET A 33 -2.65 -3.15 6.08
C MET A 33 -1.71 -2.54 7.13
N ILE A 34 -1.16 -1.34 6.90
CA ILE A 34 -0.32 -0.63 7.86
C ILE A 34 -1.10 -0.34 9.13
N ASN A 35 -2.32 0.17 8.99
CA ASN A 35 -3.18 0.48 10.13
C ASN A 35 -3.52 -0.78 10.95
N GLN A 36 -3.73 -1.92 10.31
CA GLN A 36 -3.96 -3.19 11.00
C GLN A 36 -2.74 -3.59 11.85
N VAL A 37 -1.54 -3.58 11.25
CA VAL A 37 -0.29 -3.92 11.97
C VAL A 37 -0.04 -2.94 13.13
N MET A 38 -0.29 -1.65 12.92
CA MET A 38 -0.12 -0.64 13.96
C MET A 38 -1.09 -0.84 15.13
N LYS A 39 -2.35 -1.24 14.86
CA LYS A 39 -3.32 -1.59 15.90
C LYS A 39 -2.90 -2.82 16.70
N GLU A 40 -2.44 -3.87 16.03
CA GLU A 40 -1.95 -5.08 16.69
C GLU A 40 -0.76 -4.77 17.60
N LYS A 41 0.18 -3.93 17.12
CA LYS A 41 1.34 -3.48 17.91
C LYS A 41 0.95 -2.60 19.10
N ALA A 42 -0.14 -1.84 19.01
CA ALA A 42 -0.61 -1.01 20.13
C ALA A 42 -1.33 -1.82 21.23
N LEU A 43 -1.80 -3.03 20.90
CA LEU A 43 -2.51 -3.93 21.82
C LEU A 43 -1.59 -4.98 22.49
N THR A 44 -0.29 -4.97 22.16
CA THR A 44 0.74 -5.90 22.66
C THR A 44 1.80 -5.14 23.45
#